data_AF-A0A4R0IPP1-F1
#
_entry.id   AF-A0A4R0IPP1-F1
#
_cell.length_a   1.000
_cell.length_b   1.000
_cell.length_c   1.000
_cell.angle_alpha   90.00
_cell.angle_beta   90.00
_cell.angle_gamma   90.00
#
_symmetry.space_group_name_H-M   'P 1'
#
loop_
_entity.id
_entity.type
_entity.pdbx_description
1 polymer ?
#
loop_
_entity_poly.entity_id
_entity_poly.type
_entity_poly.pdbx_seq_one_letter_code
_entity_poly.pdbx_strand_id
1 'polypeptide(L)'
;MNLKWMVERILAFRTTCVLISLSPSRIDGTFAPEDPWIARLAPRPDLEARYRSQLPTFLKIARVLEVALPGTVPVDVRKQARIYRRVTDTALGVARDWELVKKNLAPDGPTVGADQFHPHVWAAAEPLWGTGQFRVAVGAAATSLSAHIAQKAGSDLVDRALVQDVFAPKATSGRPRLHFPGDPNSDLWRSRQEGLHLTAQGAFAGIRNVAAHSHEEWSEQYALEMLAVLSVVARWTDQTELRAGSTDARPAAQAAGEIRV
;
A
#
# COMPACT_ATOMS: atom_id res chain seq x y z
N MET A 1 5.82 -16.37 -4.39
CA MET A 1 5.15 -16.43 -5.70
C MET A 1 5.30 -17.83 -6.29
N ASN A 2 4.23 -18.47 -6.79
CA ASN A 2 4.30 -19.85 -7.29
C ASN A 2 4.56 -19.88 -8.81
N LEU A 3 5.84 -19.83 -9.21
CA LEU A 3 6.26 -19.80 -10.63
C LEU A 3 5.82 -21.03 -11.42
N LYS A 4 5.93 -22.22 -10.84
CA LYS A 4 5.53 -23.47 -11.49
C LYS A 4 4.06 -23.42 -11.91
N TRP A 5 3.18 -23.01 -10.99
CA TRP A 5 1.76 -22.86 -11.28
C TRP A 5 1.50 -21.80 -12.36
N MET A 6 2.20 -20.67 -12.34
CA MET A 6 2.03 -19.64 -13.36
C MET A 6 2.45 -20.13 -14.75
N VAL A 7 3.59 -20.83 -14.85
CA VAL A 7 4.04 -21.45 -16.11
C VAL A 7 3.01 -22.44 -16.64
N GLU A 8 2.47 -23.31 -15.78
CA GLU A 8 1.39 -24.24 -16.16
C GLU A 8 0.16 -23.52 -16.71
N ARG A 9 -0.26 -22.40 -16.09
CA ARG A 9 -1.41 -21.60 -16.56
C ARG A 9 -1.12 -20.88 -17.87
N ILE A 10 0.07 -20.33 -18.06
CA ILE A 10 0.46 -19.69 -19.32
C ILE A 10 0.49 -20.73 -20.45
N LEU A 11 1.06 -21.93 -20.20
CA LEU A 11 1.08 -23.01 -21.18
C LEU A 11 -0.32 -23.48 -21.57
N ALA A 12 -1.22 -23.64 -20.58
CA ALA A 12 -2.60 -24.00 -20.83
C ALA A 12 -3.32 -22.96 -21.70
N PHE A 13 -3.18 -21.66 -21.38
CA PHE A 13 -3.78 -20.59 -22.15
C PHE A 13 -3.19 -20.45 -23.56
N ARG A 14 -1.87 -20.58 -23.69
CA ARG A 14 -1.17 -20.62 -24.98
C ARG A 14 -1.70 -21.74 -25.86
N THR A 15 -1.93 -22.92 -25.29
CA THR A 15 -2.47 -24.08 -26.01
C THR A 15 -3.86 -23.76 -26.57
N THR A 16 -4.74 -23.18 -25.76
CA THR A 16 -6.06 -22.71 -26.20
C THR A 16 -5.93 -21.68 -27.32
N CYS A 17 -5.02 -20.70 -27.20
CA CYS A 17 -4.79 -19.69 -28.24
C CYS A 17 -4.33 -20.29 -29.56
N VAL A 18 -3.45 -21.29 -29.52
CA VAL A 18 -2.97 -22.02 -30.70
C VAL A 18 -4.11 -22.77 -31.38
N LEU A 19 -4.91 -23.52 -30.62
CA LEU A 19 -6.04 -24.29 -31.15
C LEU A 19 -7.10 -23.40 -31.81
N ILE A 20 -7.41 -22.25 -31.20
CA ILE A 20 -8.33 -21.26 -31.78
C ILE A 20 -7.75 -20.64 -33.06
N SER A 21 -6.44 -20.36 -33.07
CA SER A 21 -5.77 -19.70 -34.20
C SER A 21 -5.62 -20.60 -35.44
N LEU A 22 -5.50 -21.92 -35.24
CA LEU A 22 -5.37 -22.93 -36.29
C LEU A 22 -6.71 -23.42 -36.85
N SER A 23 -7.83 -23.04 -36.24
CA SER A 23 -9.15 -23.33 -36.79
C SER A 23 -9.31 -22.60 -38.14
N PRO A 24 -9.79 -23.23 -39.23
CA PRO A 24 -9.82 -22.57 -40.53
C PRO A 24 -10.90 -21.47 -40.61
N SER A 25 -10.71 -20.47 -41.47
CA SER A 25 -11.57 -19.27 -41.60
C SER A 25 -12.85 -19.57 -42.39
N ARG A 26 -13.95 -18.89 -42.05
CA ARG A 26 -15.09 -18.73 -42.98
C ARG A 26 -14.52 -18.15 -44.28
N ILE A 27 -14.51 -18.95 -45.35
CA ILE A 27 -14.39 -18.45 -46.71
C ILE A 27 -15.83 -18.12 -47.11
N ASP A 28 -16.15 -16.85 -47.12
CA ASP A 28 -17.16 -16.18 -47.95
C ASP A 28 -18.36 -17.04 -48.37
N GLY A 29 -19.19 -17.42 -47.40
CA GLY A 29 -20.63 -17.65 -47.58
C GLY A 29 -21.14 -18.76 -48.51
N THR A 30 -20.31 -19.45 -49.28
CA THR A 30 -20.79 -20.45 -50.25
C THR A 30 -20.10 -21.79 -50.07
N PHE A 31 -20.56 -22.57 -49.09
CA PHE A 31 -20.37 -24.02 -49.12
C PHE A 31 -21.71 -24.68 -48.81
N ALA A 32 -22.05 -25.70 -49.60
CA ALA A 32 -23.29 -26.45 -49.47
C ALA A 32 -23.35 -27.17 -48.10
N PRO A 33 -24.54 -27.35 -47.50
CA PRO A 33 -24.70 -27.87 -46.13
C PRO A 33 -24.08 -29.26 -45.88
N GLU A 34 -23.81 -30.01 -46.95
CA GLU A 34 -23.32 -31.39 -46.93
C GLU A 34 -21.80 -31.55 -47.09
N ASP A 35 -21.01 -30.46 -47.10
CA ASP A 35 -19.55 -30.56 -47.24
C ASP A 35 -18.87 -31.05 -45.93
N PRO A 36 -18.16 -32.21 -45.93
CA PRO A 36 -17.45 -32.74 -44.76
C PRO A 36 -16.42 -31.79 -44.15
N TRP A 37 -15.97 -30.78 -44.90
CA TRP A 37 -15.07 -29.74 -44.40
C TRP A 37 -15.78 -28.72 -43.49
N ILE A 38 -17.09 -28.49 -43.63
CA ILE A 38 -17.88 -27.59 -42.76
C ILE A 38 -17.92 -28.10 -41.32
N ALA A 39 -18.00 -29.42 -41.12
CA ALA A 39 -17.97 -30.02 -39.78
C ALA A 39 -16.63 -29.79 -39.04
N ARG A 40 -15.52 -29.61 -39.77
CA ARG A 40 -14.21 -29.21 -39.20
C ARG A 40 -14.08 -27.71 -38.94
N LEU A 41 -14.93 -26.89 -39.55
CA LEU A 41 -14.93 -25.43 -39.53
C LEU A 41 -15.88 -24.81 -38.49
N ALA A 42 -16.76 -25.62 -37.88
CA ALA A 42 -17.69 -25.14 -36.87
C ALA A 42 -16.95 -24.46 -35.69
N PRO A 43 -17.49 -23.37 -35.11
CA PRO A 43 -16.98 -22.83 -33.86
C PRO A 43 -16.89 -23.96 -32.85
N ARG A 44 -15.78 -24.04 -32.14
CA ARG A 44 -15.61 -24.99 -31.04
C ARG A 44 -15.99 -24.27 -29.75
N PRO A 45 -17.27 -24.28 -29.33
CA PRO A 45 -17.74 -23.48 -28.20
C PRO A 45 -17.00 -23.84 -26.91
N ASP A 46 -16.49 -25.06 -26.79
CA ASP A 46 -15.62 -25.50 -25.71
C ASP A 46 -14.28 -24.73 -25.69
N LEU A 47 -13.68 -24.44 -26.84
CA LEU A 47 -12.43 -23.69 -26.93
C LEU A 47 -12.63 -22.21 -26.62
N GLU A 48 -13.67 -21.58 -27.14
CA GLU A 48 -13.94 -20.17 -26.80
C GLU A 48 -14.33 -19.99 -25.33
N ALA A 49 -15.11 -20.91 -24.76
CA ALA A 49 -15.42 -20.91 -23.34
C ALA A 49 -14.16 -21.08 -22.47
N ARG A 50 -13.27 -22.01 -22.85
CA ARG A 50 -11.95 -22.18 -22.22
C ARG A 50 -11.09 -20.92 -22.35
N TYR A 51 -11.10 -20.27 -23.51
CA TYR A 51 -10.36 -19.02 -23.71
C TYR A 51 -10.86 -17.92 -22.79
N ARG A 52 -12.19 -17.70 -22.74
CA ARG A 52 -12.82 -16.69 -21.89
C ARG A 52 -12.57 -16.95 -20.40
N SER A 53 -12.52 -18.22 -19.96
CA SER A 53 -12.23 -18.55 -18.56
C SER A 53 -10.75 -18.41 -18.19
N GLN A 54 -9.84 -18.72 -19.12
CA GLN A 54 -8.40 -18.64 -18.90
C GLN A 54 -7.83 -17.22 -19.02
N LEU A 55 -8.40 -16.39 -19.91
CA LEU A 55 -7.87 -15.06 -20.23
C LEU A 55 -7.70 -14.15 -18.99
N PRO A 56 -8.68 -14.00 -18.07
CA PRO A 56 -8.50 -13.13 -16.90
C PRO A 56 -7.36 -13.59 -15.99
N THR A 57 -7.19 -14.89 -15.81
CA THR A 57 -6.09 -15.47 -15.04
C THR A 57 -4.76 -15.18 -15.72
N PHE A 58 -4.67 -15.38 -17.04
CA PHE A 58 -3.47 -15.05 -17.80
C PHE A 58 -3.14 -13.55 -17.74
N LEU A 59 -4.12 -12.66 -17.87
CA LEU A 59 -3.88 -11.20 -17.78
C LEU A 59 -3.36 -10.78 -16.41
N LYS A 60 -3.83 -11.39 -15.32
CA LYS A 60 -3.28 -11.18 -13.97
C LYS A 60 -1.83 -11.65 -13.89
N ILE A 61 -1.54 -12.86 -14.40
CA ILE A 61 -0.17 -13.39 -14.45
C ILE A 61 0.74 -12.46 -15.27
N ALA A 62 0.31 -12.03 -16.45
CA ALA A 62 1.08 -11.14 -17.32
C ALA A 62 1.41 -9.80 -16.65
N ARG A 63 0.49 -9.24 -15.87
CA ARG A 63 0.75 -8.02 -15.09
C ARG A 63 1.77 -8.24 -13.97
N VAL A 64 1.67 -9.35 -13.24
CA VAL A 64 2.66 -9.73 -12.19
C VAL A 64 4.04 -9.91 -12.80
N LEU A 65 4.12 -10.45 -14.00
CA LEU A 65 5.36 -10.62 -14.77
C LEU A 65 5.77 -9.37 -15.54
N GLU A 66 5.06 -8.24 -15.39
CA GLU A 66 5.32 -6.98 -16.08
C GLU A 66 5.41 -7.09 -17.61
N VAL A 67 4.69 -8.04 -18.19
CA VAL A 67 4.65 -8.27 -19.63
C VAL A 67 3.73 -7.22 -20.27
N ALA A 68 4.27 -6.50 -21.26
CA ALA A 68 3.50 -5.52 -22.02
C ALA A 68 2.25 -6.15 -22.66
N LEU A 69 1.09 -5.56 -22.39
CA LEU A 69 -0.20 -5.99 -22.93
C LEU A 69 -0.58 -5.13 -24.15
N PRO A 70 -1.31 -5.69 -25.14
CA PRO A 70 -1.79 -4.93 -26.28
C PRO A 70 -2.76 -3.81 -25.85
N GLY A 71 -2.50 -2.58 -26.29
CA GLY A 71 -3.36 -1.43 -25.97
C GLY A 71 -4.75 -1.49 -26.61
N THR A 72 -4.87 -2.16 -27.76
CA THR A 72 -6.16 -2.38 -28.44
C THR A 72 -6.31 -3.85 -28.81
N VAL A 73 -7.46 -4.44 -28.44
CA VAL A 73 -7.76 -5.86 -28.65
C VAL A 73 -9.03 -5.98 -29.50
N PRO A 74 -8.99 -6.68 -30.66
CA PRO A 74 -10.16 -6.87 -31.51
C PRO A 74 -11.28 -7.64 -30.79
N VAL A 75 -12.55 -7.41 -31.12
CA VAL A 75 -13.68 -8.17 -30.53
C VAL A 75 -13.65 -9.65 -30.92
N ASP A 76 -13.14 -9.97 -32.11
CA ASP A 76 -13.05 -11.33 -32.63
C ASP A 76 -12.03 -12.19 -31.85
N VAL A 77 -12.53 -13.22 -31.15
CA VAL A 77 -11.73 -14.11 -30.27
C VAL A 77 -10.55 -14.75 -31.00
N ARG A 78 -10.67 -15.04 -32.30
CA ARG A 78 -9.57 -15.63 -33.07
C ARG A 78 -8.43 -14.64 -33.30
N LYS A 79 -8.75 -13.40 -33.68
CA LYS A 79 -7.77 -12.32 -33.76
C LYS A 79 -7.14 -12.06 -32.39
N GLN A 80 -7.93 -12.09 -31.31
CA GLN A 80 -7.39 -11.99 -29.95
C GLN A 80 -6.41 -13.12 -29.64
N ALA A 81 -6.77 -14.38 -29.91
CA ALA A 81 -5.94 -15.55 -29.65
C ALA A 81 -4.57 -15.47 -30.35
N ARG A 82 -4.51 -14.92 -31.57
CA ARG A 82 -3.23 -14.69 -32.28
C ARG A 82 -2.35 -13.65 -31.60
N ILE A 83 -2.94 -12.56 -31.12
CA ILE A 83 -2.22 -11.51 -30.37
C ILE A 83 -1.70 -12.11 -29.07
N TYR A 84 -2.59 -12.70 -28.27
CA TYR A 84 -2.24 -13.22 -26.97
C TYR A 84 -1.31 -14.43 -27.02
N ARG A 85 -1.27 -15.20 -28.12
CA ARG A 85 -0.22 -16.20 -28.32
C ARG A 85 1.18 -15.59 -28.21
N ARG A 86 1.42 -14.44 -28.86
CA ARG A 86 2.73 -13.76 -28.77
C ARG A 86 3.02 -13.29 -27.34
N VAL A 87 2.01 -12.74 -26.68
CA VAL A 87 2.11 -12.32 -25.27
C VAL A 87 2.41 -13.52 -24.36
N THR A 88 1.83 -14.70 -24.62
CA THR A 88 2.14 -15.92 -23.86
C THR A 88 3.57 -16.40 -24.09
N ASP A 89 4.12 -16.26 -25.29
CA ASP A 89 5.52 -16.62 -25.57
C ASP A 89 6.48 -15.70 -24.78
N THR A 90 6.22 -14.39 -24.76
CA THR A 90 6.98 -13.43 -23.93
C THR A 90 6.85 -13.75 -22.43
N ALA A 91 5.62 -13.98 -21.95
CA ALA A 91 5.37 -14.31 -20.55
C ALA A 91 6.05 -15.61 -20.11
N LEU A 92 6.16 -16.61 -20.98
CA LEU A 92 6.91 -17.84 -20.70
C LEU A 92 8.41 -17.58 -20.59
N GLY A 93 8.97 -16.72 -21.44
CA GLY A 93 10.37 -16.31 -21.34
C GLY A 93 10.64 -15.65 -19.99
N VAL A 94 9.88 -14.61 -19.66
CA VAL A 94 10.01 -13.88 -18.38
C VAL A 94 9.82 -14.81 -17.18
N ALA A 95 8.80 -15.68 -17.19
CA ALA A 95 8.55 -16.59 -16.06
C ALA A 95 9.67 -17.61 -15.85
N ARG A 96 10.34 -18.07 -16.92
CA ARG A 96 11.45 -19.03 -16.83
C ARG A 96 12.71 -18.39 -16.29
N ASP A 97 13.00 -17.17 -16.76
CA ASP A 97 14.18 -16.42 -16.34
C ASP A 97 13.94 -15.63 -15.07
N TRP A 98 12.75 -15.71 -14.47
CA TRP A 98 12.34 -14.87 -13.33
C TRP A 98 13.33 -14.92 -12.17
N GLU A 99 13.72 -16.12 -11.71
CA GLU A 99 14.66 -16.25 -10.61
C GLU A 99 16.07 -15.77 -11.00
N LEU A 100 16.46 -15.92 -12.27
CA LEU A 100 17.74 -15.45 -12.78
C LEU A 100 17.76 -13.91 -12.87
N VAL A 101 16.70 -13.30 -13.40
CA VAL A 101 16.52 -11.85 -13.47
C VAL A 101 16.45 -11.26 -12.07
N LYS A 102 15.64 -11.82 -11.17
CA LYS A 102 15.57 -11.34 -9.79
C LYS A 102 16.91 -11.43 -9.08
N LYS A 103 17.66 -12.52 -9.27
CA LYS A 103 18.99 -12.67 -8.68
C LYS A 103 20.00 -11.64 -9.20
N ASN A 104 19.93 -11.27 -10.48
CA ASN A 104 20.97 -10.47 -11.12
C ASN A 104 20.57 -9.00 -11.40
N LEU A 105 19.27 -8.67 -11.33
CA LEU A 105 18.71 -7.38 -11.76
C LEU A 105 17.70 -6.76 -10.77
N ALA A 106 17.29 -7.45 -9.69
CA ALA A 106 16.54 -6.79 -8.63
C ALA A 106 17.45 -5.76 -7.91
N PRO A 107 16.91 -4.71 -7.27
CA PRO A 107 17.75 -3.84 -6.45
C PRO A 107 18.39 -4.69 -5.35
N ASP A 108 19.66 -4.40 -5.02
CA ASP A 108 20.46 -5.10 -4.01
C ASP A 108 19.90 -5.00 -2.56
N GLY A 109 18.68 -4.47 -2.36
CA GLY A 109 18.14 -4.07 -1.05
C GLY A 109 16.81 -4.72 -0.64
N PRO A 110 16.49 -4.73 0.66
CA PRO A 110 15.20 -5.20 1.17
C PRO A 110 14.03 -4.32 0.67
N THR A 111 12.86 -4.93 0.51
CA THR A 111 11.60 -4.24 0.17
C THR A 111 10.72 -4.11 1.41
N VAL A 112 9.98 -3.01 1.52
CA VAL A 112 8.99 -2.79 2.60
C VAL A 112 7.60 -2.94 1.99
N GLY A 113 6.84 -3.92 2.45
CA GLY A 113 5.44 -4.11 2.05
C GLY A 113 4.53 -3.11 2.76
N ALA A 114 3.56 -2.53 2.04
CA ALA A 114 2.63 -1.57 2.62
C ALA A 114 1.75 -2.18 3.73
N ASP A 115 1.46 -3.48 3.64
CA ASP A 115 0.77 -4.29 4.65
C ASP A 115 1.57 -4.49 5.94
N GLN A 116 2.87 -4.20 5.93
CA GLN A 116 3.75 -4.27 7.10
C GLN A 116 3.84 -2.95 7.87
N PHE A 117 3.21 -1.89 7.38
CA PHE A 117 3.08 -0.63 8.13
C PHE A 117 2.25 -0.81 9.39
N HIS A 118 2.21 0.24 10.22
CA HIS A 118 1.51 0.15 11.50
C HIS A 118 0.01 -0.13 11.28
N PRO A 119 -0.66 -1.00 12.06
CA PRO A 119 -2.06 -1.37 11.83
C PRO A 119 -3.01 -0.16 11.77
N HIS A 120 -2.87 0.82 12.69
CA HIS A 120 -3.69 2.05 12.66
C HIS A 120 -3.44 2.93 11.42
N VAL A 121 -2.28 2.79 10.78
CA VAL A 121 -1.91 3.55 9.59
C VAL A 121 -2.39 2.83 8.35
N TRP A 122 -2.01 1.56 8.17
CA TRP A 122 -2.34 0.79 6.98
C TRP A 122 -3.85 0.50 6.87
N ALA A 123 -4.52 0.10 7.95
CA ALA A 123 -5.94 -0.23 7.90
C ALA A 123 -6.82 0.95 7.46
N ALA A 124 -6.38 2.18 7.71
CA ALA A 124 -7.06 3.40 7.26
C ALA A 124 -6.73 3.77 5.80
N ALA A 125 -5.54 3.43 5.32
CA ALA A 125 -5.10 3.70 3.94
C ALA A 125 -5.58 2.63 2.94
N GLU A 126 -5.57 1.36 3.34
CA GLU A 126 -5.83 0.18 2.50
C GLU A 126 -7.08 0.31 1.63
N PRO A 127 -8.27 0.72 2.15
CA PRO A 127 -9.49 0.77 1.35
C PRO A 127 -9.41 1.75 0.17
N LEU A 128 -8.56 2.77 0.29
CA LEU A 128 -8.36 3.82 -0.72
C LEU A 128 -7.20 3.50 -1.66
N TRP A 129 -6.24 2.68 -1.21
CA TRP A 129 -4.99 2.41 -1.92
C TRP A 129 -5.21 1.84 -3.32
N GLY A 130 -6.11 0.84 -3.44
CA GLY A 130 -6.43 0.21 -4.72
C GLY A 130 -7.12 1.12 -5.74
N THR A 131 -7.58 2.30 -5.32
CA THR A 131 -8.22 3.30 -6.21
C THR A 131 -7.23 4.27 -6.85
N GLY A 132 -5.94 4.24 -6.45
CA GLY A 132 -4.91 5.17 -6.92
C GLY A 132 -4.95 6.55 -6.28
N GLN A 133 -5.84 6.78 -5.31
CA GLN A 133 -5.97 8.05 -4.57
C GLN A 133 -5.02 8.08 -3.36
N PHE A 134 -3.71 8.05 -3.62
CA PHE A 134 -2.70 7.81 -2.60
C PHE A 134 -2.60 8.94 -1.55
N ARG A 135 -2.71 10.21 -1.98
CA ARG A 135 -2.76 11.37 -1.07
C ARG A 135 -3.93 11.27 -0.11
N VAL A 136 -5.11 10.89 -0.62
CA VAL A 136 -6.31 10.74 0.20
C VAL A 136 -6.14 9.59 1.19
N ALA A 137 -5.53 8.48 0.76
CA ALA A 137 -5.19 7.36 1.63
C ALA A 137 -4.23 7.77 2.77
N VAL A 138 -3.20 8.57 2.48
CA VAL A 138 -2.30 9.12 3.50
C VAL A 138 -3.04 10.06 4.47
N GLY A 139 -3.94 10.91 3.95
CA GLY A 139 -4.78 11.78 4.78
C GLY A 139 -5.68 11.00 5.76
N ALA A 140 -6.27 9.91 5.28
CA ALA A 140 -7.05 8.98 6.11
C ALA A 140 -6.18 8.32 7.19
N ALA A 141 -4.99 7.86 6.83
CA ALA A 141 -4.02 7.28 7.77
C ALA A 141 -3.57 8.26 8.84
N ALA A 142 -3.28 9.51 8.48
CA ALA A 142 -2.92 10.55 9.44
C ALA A 142 -4.06 10.88 10.41
N THR A 143 -5.30 10.91 9.91
CA THR A 143 -6.50 11.13 10.73
C THR A 143 -6.69 9.99 11.72
N SER A 144 -6.57 8.75 11.27
CA SER A 144 -6.62 7.54 12.11
C SER A 144 -5.54 7.58 13.19
N LEU A 145 -4.30 7.96 12.84
CA LEU A 145 -3.21 8.11 13.79
C LEU A 145 -3.50 9.19 14.85
N SER A 146 -4.06 10.35 14.45
CA SER A 146 -4.46 11.37 15.43
C SER A 146 -5.47 10.84 16.42
N ALA A 147 -6.48 10.10 15.95
CA ALA A 147 -7.51 9.53 16.81
C ALA A 147 -6.93 8.49 17.78
N HIS A 148 -6.01 7.65 17.32
CA HIS A 148 -5.29 6.67 18.15
C HIS A 148 -4.49 7.36 19.27
N ILE A 149 -3.73 8.40 18.94
CA ILE A 149 -2.95 9.18 19.91
C ILE A 149 -3.88 9.85 20.93
N ALA A 150 -4.96 10.49 20.48
CA ALA A 150 -5.93 11.16 21.34
C ALA A 150 -6.59 10.19 22.31
N GLN A 151 -7.01 9.02 21.81
CA GLN A 151 -7.58 7.94 22.62
C GLN A 151 -6.59 7.47 23.68
N LYS A 152 -5.33 7.22 23.30
CA LYS A 152 -4.29 6.77 24.24
C LYS A 152 -3.97 7.82 25.31
N ALA A 153 -3.97 9.09 24.95
CA ALA A 153 -3.71 10.20 25.86
C ALA A 153 -4.91 10.61 26.72
N GLY A 154 -6.13 10.18 26.35
CA GLY A 154 -7.38 10.72 26.91
C GLY A 154 -7.54 12.22 26.63
N SER A 155 -7.06 12.69 25.47
CA SER A 155 -7.10 14.10 25.08
C SER A 155 -8.26 14.39 24.12
N ASP A 156 -8.82 15.60 24.22
CA ASP A 156 -9.79 16.17 23.29
C ASP A 156 -9.14 16.96 22.14
N LEU A 157 -7.82 17.10 22.16
CA LEU A 157 -7.06 17.77 21.11
C LEU A 157 -6.93 16.88 19.86
N VAL A 158 -6.66 17.53 18.72
CA VAL A 158 -6.44 16.84 17.44
C VAL A 158 -5.18 17.34 16.73
N ASP A 159 -4.68 16.51 15.82
CA ASP A 159 -3.60 16.82 14.89
C ASP A 159 -2.35 17.43 15.56
N ARG A 160 -1.89 18.58 15.07
CA ARG A 160 -0.68 19.24 15.53
C ARG A 160 -0.77 19.66 16.99
N ALA A 161 -1.91 20.21 17.42
CA ALA A 161 -2.10 20.66 18.80
C ALA A 161 -2.03 19.48 19.77
N LEU A 162 -2.61 18.33 19.39
CA LEU A 162 -2.54 17.09 20.15
C LEU A 162 -1.09 16.64 20.35
N VAL A 163 -0.34 16.42 19.27
CA VAL A 163 1.03 15.87 19.37
C VAL A 163 2.01 16.83 20.02
N GLN A 164 1.78 18.13 19.88
CA GLN A 164 2.55 19.16 20.57
C GLN A 164 2.32 19.12 22.08
N ASP A 165 1.09 18.86 22.53
CA ASP A 165 0.78 18.77 23.96
C ASP A 165 1.23 17.41 24.55
N VAL A 166 0.76 16.29 23.98
CA VAL A 166 0.87 14.97 24.62
C VAL A 166 2.30 14.42 24.65
N PHE A 167 3.12 14.72 23.63
CA PHE A 167 4.50 14.22 23.56
C PHE A 167 5.54 15.19 24.12
N ALA A 168 5.14 16.35 24.62
CA ALA A 168 6.06 17.33 25.19
C ALA A 168 6.94 16.69 26.28
N PRO A 169 8.28 16.89 26.26
CA PRO A 169 9.18 16.30 27.26
C PRO A 169 8.92 16.81 28.67
N LYS A 170 8.48 18.07 28.78
CA LYS A 170 8.11 18.69 30.05
C LYS A 170 6.59 18.62 30.23
N ALA A 171 6.17 18.13 31.39
CA ALA A 171 4.77 18.24 31.79
C ALA A 171 4.41 19.72 31.95
N THR A 172 3.35 20.16 31.27
CA THR A 172 2.66 21.41 31.60
C THR A 172 1.58 21.07 32.61
N SER A 173 1.36 21.92 33.61
CA SER A 173 0.50 21.62 34.75
C SER A 173 -0.89 21.15 34.32
N GLY A 174 -1.32 20.02 34.88
CA GLY A 174 -2.70 19.52 34.80
C GLY A 174 -3.10 18.72 33.55
N ARG A 175 -2.23 18.51 32.55
CA ARG A 175 -2.56 17.70 31.35
C ARG A 175 -1.75 16.40 31.29
N PRO A 176 -2.39 15.26 30.94
CA PRO A 176 -1.69 13.99 30.80
C PRO A 176 -0.67 14.03 29.66
N ARG A 177 0.38 13.23 29.77
CA ARG A 177 1.47 13.11 28.79
C ARG A 177 1.69 11.66 28.40
N LEU A 178 2.18 11.45 27.18
CA LEU A 178 2.63 10.17 26.66
C LEU A 178 4.15 10.16 26.63
N HIS A 179 4.76 9.46 27.58
CA HIS A 179 6.20 9.39 27.77
C HIS A 179 6.72 7.98 27.59
N PHE A 180 7.91 7.81 27.00
CA PHE A 180 8.56 6.51 27.01
C PHE A 180 8.83 6.03 28.45
N PRO A 181 8.80 4.71 28.72
CA PRO A 181 9.25 4.17 29.99
C PRO A 181 10.76 4.41 30.17
N GLY A 182 11.20 4.50 31.42
CA GLY A 182 12.61 4.68 31.80
C GLY A 182 12.87 5.92 32.65
N ASP A 183 14.15 6.23 32.87
CA ASP A 183 14.60 7.39 33.64
C ASP A 183 14.58 8.67 32.78
N PRO A 184 13.74 9.68 33.11
CA PRO A 184 13.65 10.93 32.37
C PRO A 184 14.93 11.78 32.39
N ASN A 185 15.84 11.51 33.33
CA ASN A 185 17.11 12.24 33.44
C ASN A 185 18.21 11.66 32.53
N SER A 186 18.00 10.45 31.97
CA SER A 186 18.93 9.83 31.04
C SER A 186 18.98 10.55 29.69
N ASP A 187 20.18 10.75 29.15
CA ASP A 187 20.39 11.34 27.82
C ASP A 187 19.68 10.58 26.70
N LEU A 188 19.66 9.25 26.78
CA LEU A 188 18.99 8.39 25.80
C LEU A 188 17.48 8.58 25.87
N TRP A 189 16.90 8.64 27.07
CA TRP A 189 15.46 8.88 27.23
C TRP A 189 15.08 10.25 26.68
N ARG A 190 15.84 11.31 27.05
CA ARG A 190 15.56 12.69 26.61
C ARG A 190 15.62 12.79 25.08
N SER A 191 16.63 12.18 24.47
CA SER A 191 16.77 12.14 23.01
C SER A 191 15.62 11.41 22.32
N ARG A 192 15.18 10.28 22.88
CA ARG A 192 14.03 9.53 22.34
C ARG A 192 12.72 10.30 22.47
N GLN A 193 12.47 10.89 23.64
CA GLN A 193 11.25 11.66 23.90
C GLN A 193 11.18 12.89 22.99
N GLU A 194 12.28 13.63 22.88
CA GLU A 194 12.37 14.79 21.98
C GLU A 194 12.22 14.36 20.51
N GLY A 195 12.85 13.25 20.13
CA GLY A 195 12.73 12.67 18.79
C GLY A 195 11.28 12.36 18.41
N LEU A 196 10.52 11.72 19.30
CA LEU A 196 9.08 11.49 19.11
C LEU A 196 8.32 12.82 18.99
N HIS A 197 8.56 13.75 19.91
CA HIS A 197 7.87 15.04 19.94
C HIS A 197 8.05 15.83 18.63
N LEU A 198 9.29 15.93 18.13
CA LEU A 198 9.60 16.67 16.91
C LEU A 198 9.13 15.93 15.65
N THR A 199 9.32 14.61 15.59
CA THR A 199 8.90 13.81 14.43
C THR A 199 7.38 13.83 14.28
N ALA A 200 6.64 13.71 15.38
CA ALA A 200 5.18 13.78 15.35
C ALA A 200 4.70 15.18 14.88
N GLN A 201 5.28 16.25 15.40
CA GLN A 201 4.95 17.61 14.93
C GLN A 201 5.24 17.80 13.44
N GLY A 202 6.40 17.33 12.97
CA GLY A 202 6.77 17.34 11.55
C GLY A 202 5.80 16.54 10.69
N ALA A 203 5.40 15.34 11.12
CA ALA A 203 4.44 14.50 10.40
C ALA A 203 3.06 15.18 10.29
N PHE A 204 2.52 15.73 11.38
CA PHE A 204 1.22 16.40 11.32
C PHE A 204 1.26 17.73 10.57
N ALA A 205 2.36 18.47 10.65
CA ALA A 205 2.53 19.73 9.93
C ALA A 205 2.82 19.55 8.44
N GLY A 206 3.69 18.60 8.08
CA GLY A 206 4.23 18.44 6.74
C GLY A 206 3.58 17.33 5.92
N ILE A 207 2.94 16.34 6.55
CA ILE A 207 2.27 15.24 5.85
C ILE A 207 0.77 15.43 5.89
N ARG A 208 0.18 15.44 7.09
CA ARG A 208 -1.28 15.52 7.26
C ARG A 208 -1.83 16.81 6.64
N ASN A 209 -1.27 17.97 7.01
CA ASN A 209 -1.78 19.24 6.51
C ASN A 209 -1.56 19.39 4.99
N VAL A 210 -0.43 18.92 4.46
CA VAL A 210 -0.18 18.96 3.02
C VAL A 210 -1.13 18.02 2.28
N ALA A 211 -1.39 16.81 2.79
CA ALA A 211 -2.39 15.91 2.21
C ALA A 211 -3.79 16.53 2.17
N ALA A 212 -4.16 17.27 3.23
CA ALA A 212 -5.46 17.92 3.36
C ALA A 212 -5.63 19.16 2.47
N HIS A 213 -4.56 19.92 2.23
CA HIS A 213 -4.61 21.19 1.49
C HIS A 213 -4.05 21.10 0.06
N SER A 214 -3.39 20.00 -0.31
CA SER A 214 -2.93 19.76 -1.69
C SER A 214 -4.08 19.31 -2.58
N HIS A 215 -4.10 19.84 -3.81
CA HIS A 215 -5.03 19.43 -4.87
C HIS A 215 -4.43 18.38 -5.82
N GLU A 216 -3.10 18.29 -5.89
CA GLU A 216 -2.40 17.34 -6.73
C GLU A 216 -2.36 15.95 -6.07
N GLU A 217 -2.47 14.91 -6.90
CA GLU A 217 -2.33 13.52 -6.46
C GLU A 217 -0.85 13.13 -6.36
N TRP A 218 -0.53 12.24 -5.42
CA TRP A 218 0.83 11.81 -5.17
C TRP A 218 1.19 10.55 -5.94
N SER A 219 2.49 10.35 -6.20
CA SER A 219 2.98 9.05 -6.66
C SER A 219 2.85 8.02 -5.53
N GLU A 220 2.70 6.74 -5.91
CA GLU A 220 2.63 5.64 -4.95
C GLU A 220 3.86 5.62 -4.03
N GLN A 221 5.06 5.74 -4.61
CA GLN A 221 6.31 5.75 -3.86
C GLN A 221 6.37 6.87 -2.82
N TYR A 222 6.01 8.10 -3.20
CA TYR A 222 6.01 9.23 -2.27
C TYR A 222 4.98 9.02 -1.14
N ALA A 223 3.80 8.49 -1.47
CA ALA A 223 2.80 8.18 -0.46
C ALA A 223 3.25 7.06 0.51
N LEU A 224 3.95 6.02 0.03
CA LEU A 224 4.54 4.98 0.87
C LEU A 224 5.56 5.56 1.85
N GLU A 225 6.40 6.50 1.41
CA GLU A 225 7.36 7.20 2.28
C GLU A 225 6.63 7.98 3.39
N MET A 226 5.52 8.65 3.05
CA MET A 226 4.69 9.35 4.02
C MET A 226 4.05 8.38 5.03
N LEU A 227 3.50 7.25 4.57
CA LEU A 227 2.96 6.20 5.45
C LEU A 227 4.03 5.59 6.36
N ALA A 228 5.28 5.47 5.89
CA ALA A 228 6.39 5.00 6.71
C ALA A 228 6.69 5.95 7.88
N VAL A 229 6.71 7.27 7.64
CA VAL A 229 6.88 8.27 8.70
C VAL A 229 5.73 8.19 9.72
N LEU A 230 4.48 8.13 9.26
CA LEU A 230 3.31 7.97 10.15
C LEU A 230 3.40 6.67 10.96
N SER A 231 3.87 5.59 10.34
CA SER A 231 4.06 4.30 11.01
C SER A 231 5.12 4.33 12.10
N VAL A 232 6.21 5.08 11.93
CA VAL A 232 7.22 5.29 12.97
C VAL A 232 6.61 6.02 14.17
N VAL A 233 5.88 7.10 13.93
CA VAL A 233 5.19 7.85 15.00
C VAL A 233 4.20 6.94 15.75
N ALA A 234 3.43 6.13 15.03
CA ALA A 234 2.49 5.19 15.62
C ALA A 234 3.19 4.15 16.51
N ARG A 235 4.28 3.52 16.02
CA ARG A 235 5.05 2.54 16.80
C ARG A 235 5.67 3.15 18.06
N TRP A 236 6.19 4.38 17.95
CA TRP A 236 6.73 5.09 19.10
C TRP A 236 5.63 5.48 20.09
N THR A 237 4.47 5.90 19.59
CA THR A 237 3.27 6.16 20.41
C THR A 237 2.91 4.91 21.21
N ASP A 238 2.88 3.73 20.61
CA ASP A 238 2.53 2.48 21.28
C ASP A 238 3.49 2.12 22.42
N GLN A 239 4.76 2.52 22.30
CA GLN A 239 5.79 2.32 23.33
C GLN A 239 5.73 3.34 24.48
N THR A 240 4.88 4.37 24.41
CA THR A 240 4.71 5.33 25.51
C THR A 240 3.71 4.86 26.57
N GLU A 241 3.82 5.41 27.76
CA GLU A 241 2.91 5.25 28.89
C GLU A 241 2.24 6.58 29.24
N LEU A 242 1.00 6.51 29.71
CA LEU A 242 0.29 7.67 30.22
C LEU A 242 0.90 8.12 31.55
N ARG A 243 1.33 9.37 31.62
CA ARG A 243 1.80 10.03 32.83
C ARG A 243 0.82 11.11 33.23
N ALA A 244 0.40 11.10 34.50
CA ALA A 244 -0.42 12.16 35.06
C ALA A 244 0.35 13.48 34.98
N GLY A 245 -0.33 14.58 34.63
CA GLY A 245 0.27 15.90 34.73
C GLY A 245 0.66 16.17 36.18
N SER A 246 1.89 16.63 36.43
CA SER A 246 2.27 16.98 37.81
C SER A 246 1.36 18.09 38.29
N THR A 247 0.65 17.83 39.40
CA THR A 247 -0.03 18.86 40.17
C THR A 247 1.03 19.57 41.01
N ASP A 248 1.97 20.27 40.38
CA ASP A 248 2.89 21.13 41.13
C ASP A 248 2.10 22.35 41.63
N ALA A 249 1.40 22.14 42.75
CA ALA A 249 1.07 23.21 43.66
C ALA A 249 2.40 23.81 44.14
N ARG A 250 2.77 24.97 43.61
CA ARG A 250 3.82 25.80 44.20
C ARG A 250 3.56 25.87 45.71
N PRO A 251 4.50 25.51 46.60
CA PRO A 251 4.35 25.82 48.01
C PRO A 251 4.29 27.35 48.12
N ALA A 252 3.24 27.85 48.76
CA ALA A 252 3.12 29.25 49.11
C ALA A 252 4.40 29.65 49.85
N ALA A 253 5.15 30.59 49.27
CA ALA A 253 6.35 31.12 49.87
C ALA A 253 6.02 31.62 51.28
N GLN A 254 6.74 31.10 52.27
CA GLN A 254 6.77 31.64 53.62
C GLN A 254 7.15 33.12 53.55
N ALA A 255 6.19 33.99 53.85
CA ALA A 255 6.48 35.38 54.19
C ALA A 255 7.05 35.40 55.60
N ALA A 256 8.36 35.19 55.70
CA ALA A 256 9.15 35.64 56.84
C ALA A 256 9.74 37.00 56.46
N GLY A 257 9.35 38.06 57.17
CA GLY A 257 10.03 39.34 57.09
C GLY A 257 9.18 40.54 57.44
N GLU A 258 8.82 40.71 58.71
CA GLU A 258 8.69 42.04 59.30
C GLU A 258 9.25 42.02 60.74
N ILE A 259 10.39 42.68 60.91
CA ILE A 259 11.03 43.02 62.18
C ILE A 259 10.99 44.55 62.31
N ARG A 260 10.48 45.02 63.46
CA ARG A 260 10.63 46.34 64.12
C ARG A 260 9.89 47.52 63.46
N VAL A 261 9.18 48.36 64.21
CA VAL A 261 9.55 49.06 65.47
C VAL A 261 8.48 48.95 66.54
#